data_AF-A0A9E3Y2Z8-F1
#
_entry.id   AF-A0A9E3Y2Z8-F1
#
_cell.length_a   1.000
_cell.length_b   1.000
_cell.length_c   1.000
_cell.angle_alpha   90.00
_cell.angle_beta   90.00
_cell.angle_gamma   90.00
#
_symmetry.space_group_name_H-M   'P 1'
#
loop_
_entity.id
_entity.type
_entity.pdbx_description
1 polymer ?
#
loop_
_entity_poly.entity_id
_entity_poly.type
_entity_poly.pdbx_seq_one_letter_code
_entity_poly.pdbx_strand_id
1 'polypeptide(L)'
;MDKRQSSEPVPAVGAELATIMESLAAGEGAAIHWLIEAHRADLARTVRAIASARKRSLNAELVDELVLEAALAVREVAGAWRPDGAPPWVWARGRIQAAVDRCLGLFGDELDPERMETEVAPAPPAHEEETSVYLKRLAASVPEVHLLCEGLSRVASPRDQALFVEVGIQSVMGDPSPAVTVGAIYGMNPASVRQQSRRTRLRLRQLADTEPRFRALAEMALVS
;
A
#
# COMPACT_ATOMS: atom_id res chain seq x y z
N MET A 1 -7.47 16.65 57.10
CA MET A 1 -8.35 16.16 56.02
C MET A 1 -7.62 16.40 54.72
N ASP A 2 -6.82 15.40 54.34
CA ASP A 2 -6.11 15.29 53.08
C ASP A 2 -7.09 14.93 51.97
N LYS A 3 -6.94 15.57 50.81
CA LYS A 3 -7.19 15.01 49.48
C LYS A 3 -6.61 15.97 48.43
N ARG A 4 -5.28 15.91 48.26
CA ARG A 4 -4.64 16.33 47.02
C ARG A 4 -5.12 15.35 45.95
N GLN A 5 -5.91 15.82 44.99
CA GLN A 5 -6.10 15.11 43.74
C GLN A 5 -4.76 15.13 43.01
N SER A 6 -4.06 14.01 43.06
CA SER A 6 -2.96 13.70 42.15
C SER A 6 -3.54 13.64 40.74
N SER A 7 -3.35 14.70 39.97
CA SER A 7 -3.44 14.62 38.51
C SER A 7 -2.34 13.68 38.04
N GLU A 8 -2.72 12.54 37.46
CA GLU A 8 -1.83 11.74 36.64
C GLU A 8 -1.23 12.64 35.53
N PRO A 9 0.08 12.55 35.26
CA PRO A 9 0.67 13.31 34.18
C PRO A 9 0.17 12.68 32.86
N VAL A 10 -0.70 13.39 32.15
CA VAL A 10 -1.01 13.10 30.75
C VAL A 10 0.34 13.12 30.01
N PRO A 11 0.80 12.02 29.39
CA PRO A 11 2.05 12.04 28.66
C PRO A 11 1.93 13.11 27.55
N ALA A 12 2.90 14.02 27.51
CA ALA A 12 2.98 15.00 26.45
C ALA A 12 3.05 14.24 25.13
N VAL A 13 2.17 14.56 24.18
CA VAL A 13 2.01 13.91 22.86
C VAL A 13 3.35 13.63 22.14
N GLY A 14 4.41 14.41 22.43
CA GLY A 14 5.76 14.18 21.93
C GLY A 14 6.47 12.92 22.45
N ALA A 15 6.22 12.50 23.70
CA ALA A 15 6.86 11.30 24.28
C ALA A 15 6.28 10.01 23.72
N GLU A 16 4.95 9.95 23.52
CA GLU A 16 4.29 8.80 22.89
C GLU A 16 4.73 8.65 21.42
N LEU A 17 4.76 9.76 20.68
CA LEU A 17 5.27 9.79 19.32
C LEU A 17 6.74 9.37 19.25
N ALA A 18 7.57 9.77 20.22
CA ALA A 18 8.96 9.34 20.29
C ALA A 18 9.09 7.82 20.42
N THR A 19 8.32 7.21 21.33
CA THR A 19 8.27 5.74 21.49
C THR A 19 7.84 5.05 20.20
N ILE A 20 6.80 5.55 19.52
CA ILE A 20 6.35 5.00 18.23
C ILE A 20 7.47 5.07 17.19
N MET A 21 8.18 6.19 17.10
CA MET A 21 9.26 6.38 16.15
C MET A 21 10.49 5.52 16.46
N GLU A 22 10.80 5.28 17.73
CA GLU A 22 11.84 4.34 18.16
C GLU A 22 11.49 2.89 17.77
N SER A 23 10.25 2.44 18.01
CA SER A 23 9.79 1.12 17.56
C SER A 23 9.80 0.99 16.04
N LEU A 24 9.45 2.05 15.30
CA LEU A 24 9.57 2.07 13.84
C LEU A 24 11.02 1.91 13.38
N ALA A 25 11.96 2.61 14.03
CA ALA A 25 13.39 2.51 13.75
C ALA A 25 13.94 1.11 14.08
N ALA A 26 13.41 0.46 15.12
CA ALA A 26 13.71 -0.93 15.47
C ALA A 26 13.09 -1.95 14.50
N GLY A 27 12.26 -1.51 13.56
CA GLY A 27 11.65 -2.35 12.54
C GLY A 27 10.40 -3.11 13.01
N GLU A 28 9.83 -2.77 14.16
CA GLU A 28 8.65 -3.42 14.70
C GLU A 28 7.42 -3.17 13.82
N GLY A 29 6.86 -4.24 13.22
CA GLY A 29 5.74 -4.13 12.29
C GLY A 29 4.48 -3.49 12.91
N ALA A 30 4.23 -3.73 14.20
CA ALA A 30 3.10 -3.15 14.92
C ALA A 30 3.16 -1.62 15.02
N ALA A 31 4.36 -1.03 15.01
CA ALA A 31 4.54 0.40 15.19
C ALA A 31 3.96 1.25 14.04
N ILE A 32 3.86 0.68 12.83
CA ILE A 32 3.17 1.33 11.70
C ILE A 32 1.69 1.54 12.05
N HIS A 33 1.05 0.54 12.66
CA HIS A 33 -0.34 0.63 13.07
C HIS A 33 -0.54 1.64 14.20
N TRP A 34 0.36 1.67 15.19
CA TRP A 34 0.31 2.67 16.26
C TRP A 34 0.45 4.10 15.71
N LEU A 35 1.39 4.32 14.78
CA LEU A 35 1.54 5.63 14.13
C LEU A 35 0.27 6.05 13.39
N ILE A 36 -0.33 5.15 12.62
CA ILE A 36 -1.55 5.45 11.86
C ILE A 36 -2.70 5.69 12.84
N GLU A 37 -2.91 4.86 13.85
CA GLU A 37 -4.02 5.00 14.80
C GLU A 37 -3.94 6.34 15.54
N ALA A 38 -2.76 6.68 16.07
CA ALA A 38 -2.56 7.91 16.85
C ALA A 38 -2.51 9.18 15.97
N HIS A 39 -1.97 9.10 14.75
CA HIS A 39 -1.65 10.26 13.93
C HIS A 39 -2.22 10.23 12.51
N ARG A 40 -3.31 9.48 12.28
CA ARG A 40 -3.99 9.38 10.97
C ARG A 40 -4.30 10.75 10.38
N ALA A 41 -4.83 11.66 11.20
CA ALA A 41 -5.28 12.97 10.73
C ALA A 41 -4.12 13.80 10.14
N ASP A 42 -2.94 13.72 10.72
CA ASP A 42 -1.76 14.48 10.30
C ASP A 42 -1.12 13.91 9.04
N LEU A 43 -1.02 12.58 8.96
CA LEU A 43 -0.61 11.88 7.74
C LEU A 43 -1.58 12.17 6.60
N ALA A 44 -2.89 12.05 6.84
CA ALA A 44 -3.91 12.30 5.84
C ALA A 44 -3.92 13.75 5.37
N ARG A 45 -3.65 14.72 6.25
CA ARG A 45 -3.50 16.13 5.89
C ARG A 45 -2.30 16.33 4.96
N THR A 46 -1.18 15.70 5.28
CA THR A 46 0.06 15.78 4.50
C THR A 46 -0.13 15.18 3.10
N VAL A 47 -0.73 14.00 3.01
CA VAL A 47 -1.10 13.32 1.77
C VAL A 47 -2.01 14.21 0.91
N ARG A 48 -3.11 14.73 1.48
CA ARG A 48 -4.03 15.60 0.74
C ARG A 48 -3.35 16.87 0.26
N ALA A 49 -2.49 17.48 1.07
CA ALA A 49 -1.75 18.66 0.66
C ALA A 49 -0.81 18.40 -0.53
N ILE A 50 -0.17 17.23 -0.56
CA ILE A 50 0.68 16.81 -1.69
C ILE A 50 -0.18 16.57 -2.94
N ALA A 51 -1.27 15.82 -2.84
CA ALA A 51 -2.16 15.54 -3.97
C ALA A 51 -2.83 16.81 -4.52
N SER A 52 -3.25 17.74 -3.66
CA SER A 52 -3.80 19.04 -4.07
C SER A 52 -2.77 19.87 -4.84
N ALA A 53 -1.49 19.83 -4.47
CA ALA A 53 -0.42 20.48 -5.24
C ALA A 53 -0.26 19.88 -6.65
N ARG A 54 -0.71 18.64 -6.85
CA ARG A 54 -0.81 17.96 -8.15
C ARG A 54 -2.18 18.14 -8.83
N LYS A 55 -3.05 19.02 -8.29
CA LYS A 55 -4.43 19.24 -8.77
C LYS A 55 -5.28 17.95 -8.80
N ARG A 56 -5.01 17.00 -7.89
CA ARG A 56 -5.78 15.76 -7.76
C ARG A 56 -6.69 15.82 -6.56
N SER A 57 -7.95 15.44 -6.76
CA SER A 57 -8.86 15.12 -5.66
C SER A 57 -8.65 13.65 -5.27
N LEU A 58 -8.59 13.38 -3.97
CA LEU A 58 -8.52 12.04 -3.42
C LEU A 58 -9.86 11.71 -2.77
N ASN A 59 -10.40 10.52 -3.06
CA ASN A 59 -11.52 9.98 -2.28
C ASN A 59 -11.01 9.48 -0.91
N ALA A 60 -11.92 9.22 0.03
CA ALA A 60 -11.55 8.83 1.39
C ALA A 60 -10.71 7.54 1.45
N GLU A 61 -10.98 6.59 0.56
CA GLU A 61 -10.29 5.30 0.52
C GLU A 61 -8.86 5.41 -0.01
N LEU A 62 -8.64 6.21 -1.06
CA LEU A 62 -7.29 6.49 -1.56
C LEU A 62 -6.47 7.29 -0.55
N VAL A 63 -7.11 8.13 0.26
CA VAL A 63 -6.44 8.77 1.40
C VAL A 63 -6.00 7.72 2.43
N ASP A 64 -6.82 6.71 2.72
CA ASP A 64 -6.44 5.64 3.65
C ASP A 64 -5.26 4.82 3.15
N GLU A 65 -5.23 4.48 1.85
CA GLU A 65 -4.12 3.80 1.21
C GLU A 65 -2.84 4.65 1.27
N LEU A 66 -2.92 5.91 0.87
CA LEU A 66 -1.78 6.82 0.88
C LEU A 66 -1.30 7.18 2.30
N VAL A 67 -2.16 7.10 3.33
CA VAL A 67 -1.74 7.23 4.72
C VAL A 67 -0.85 6.06 5.15
N LEU A 68 -1.18 4.84 4.70
CA LEU A 68 -0.32 3.67 4.92
C LEU A 68 1.02 3.84 4.21
N GLU A 69 1.00 4.23 2.93
CA GLU A 69 2.23 4.51 2.15
C GLU A 69 3.08 5.62 2.80
N ALA A 70 2.44 6.66 3.33
CA ALA A 70 3.12 7.71 4.07
C ALA A 70 3.77 7.20 5.36
N ALA A 71 3.08 6.35 6.12
CA ALA A 71 3.62 5.74 7.34
C ALA A 71 4.79 4.80 7.04
N LEU A 72 4.72 4.03 5.96
CA LEU A 72 5.84 3.20 5.47
C LEU A 72 7.03 4.06 5.07
N ALA A 73 6.80 5.15 4.32
CA ALA A 73 7.84 6.09 3.95
C ALA A 73 8.50 6.77 5.16
N VAL A 74 7.75 6.99 6.26
CA VAL A 74 8.30 7.48 7.54
C VAL A 74 9.15 6.40 8.20
N ARG A 75 8.71 5.14 8.23
CA ARG A 75 9.47 4.02 8.82
C ARG A 75 10.86 3.88 8.19
N GLU A 76 10.97 4.00 6.88
CA GLU A 76 12.26 3.89 6.15
C GLU A 76 13.35 4.84 6.66
N VAL A 77 12.95 5.95 7.28
CA VAL A 77 13.87 6.98 7.76
C VAL A 77 13.77 7.19 9.28
N ALA A 78 12.94 6.43 9.99
CA ALA A 78 12.59 6.70 11.38
C ALA A 78 13.81 6.87 12.31
N GLY A 79 14.88 6.10 12.10
CA GLY A 79 16.11 6.19 12.92
C GLY A 79 16.89 7.49 12.82
N ALA A 80 16.62 8.33 11.81
CA ALA A 80 17.24 9.66 11.65
C ALA A 80 16.35 10.80 12.17
N TRP A 81 15.12 10.50 12.59
CA TRP A 81 14.21 11.50 13.15
C TRP A 81 14.60 11.85 14.59
N ARG A 82 14.36 13.11 14.97
CA ARG A 82 14.64 13.61 16.32
C ARG A 82 13.36 14.07 17.01
N PRO A 83 13.16 13.72 18.29
CA PRO A 83 11.94 14.06 19.04
C PRO A 83 11.79 15.56 19.35
N ASP A 84 12.90 16.32 19.34
CA ASP A 84 12.91 17.77 19.50
C ASP A 84 12.75 18.54 18.17
N GLY A 85 12.61 17.82 17.05
CA GLY A 85 12.50 18.38 15.70
C GLY A 85 11.07 18.55 15.22
N ALA A 86 10.92 18.72 13.90
CA ALA A 86 9.61 18.76 13.26
C ALA A 86 8.91 17.38 13.36
N PRO A 87 7.56 17.33 13.38
CA PRO A 87 6.83 16.06 13.39
C PRO A 87 7.20 15.17 12.19
N PRO A 88 7.11 13.83 12.30
CA PRO A 88 7.58 12.91 11.26
C PRO A 88 6.98 13.16 9.87
N TRP A 89 5.70 13.52 9.78
CA TRP A 89 5.03 13.82 8.50
C TRP A 89 5.46 15.15 7.86
N VAL A 90 6.00 16.08 8.64
CA VAL A 90 6.59 17.32 8.13
C VAL A 90 8.04 17.09 7.74
N TRP A 91 8.80 16.43 8.62
CA TRP A 91 10.22 16.14 8.41
C TRP A 91 10.45 15.18 7.23
N ALA A 92 9.67 14.09 7.13
CA ALA A 92 9.77 13.12 6.04
C ALA A 92 8.94 13.50 4.80
N ARG A 93 8.52 14.77 4.66
CA ARG A 93 7.59 15.20 3.60
C ARG A 93 8.05 14.80 2.20
N GLY A 94 9.35 14.89 1.90
CA GLY A 94 9.89 14.48 0.60
C GLY A 94 9.73 12.99 0.30
N ARG A 95 9.85 12.12 1.32
CA ARG A 95 9.62 10.67 1.17
C ARG A 95 8.15 10.35 1.00
N ILE A 96 7.30 11.01 1.77
CA ILE A 96 5.84 10.91 1.63
C ILE A 96 5.42 11.38 0.23
N GLN A 97 6.01 12.46 -0.28
CA GLN A 97 5.75 12.93 -1.63
C GLN A 97 6.15 11.89 -2.67
N ALA A 98 7.34 11.28 -2.57
CA ALA A 98 7.74 10.23 -3.50
C ALA A 98 6.80 9.01 -3.44
N ALA A 99 6.31 8.63 -2.26
CA ALA A 99 5.34 7.54 -2.11
C ALA A 99 3.98 7.89 -2.73
N VAL A 100 3.49 9.10 -2.49
CA VAL A 100 2.26 9.63 -3.11
C VAL A 100 2.41 9.68 -4.64
N ASP A 101 3.53 10.19 -5.15
CA ASP A 101 3.79 10.30 -6.59
C ASP A 101 3.85 8.92 -7.26
N ARG A 102 4.44 7.91 -6.61
CA ARG A 102 4.44 6.51 -7.10
C ARG A 102 3.03 5.93 -7.17
N CYS A 103 2.24 6.12 -6.11
CA CYS A 103 0.88 5.61 -6.04
C CYS A 103 -0.07 6.32 -7.03
N LEU A 104 0.14 7.61 -7.28
CA LEU A 104 -0.64 8.37 -8.27
C LEU A 104 -0.20 8.13 -9.73
N GLY A 105 0.86 7.35 -9.95
CA GLY A 105 1.44 7.08 -11.26
C GLY A 105 2.36 8.22 -11.74
N LEU A 106 3.55 7.85 -12.20
CA LEU A 106 4.52 8.71 -12.90
C LEU A 106 3.80 9.58 -13.96
N PHE A 107 3.66 10.88 -13.72
CA PHE A 107 3.19 11.80 -14.76
C PHE A 107 4.37 12.22 -15.63
N GLY A 108 4.48 11.59 -16.81
CA GLY A 108 5.02 12.27 -17.98
C GLY A 108 4.12 13.44 -18.36
N ASP A 109 4.70 14.45 -19.00
CA ASP A 109 3.99 15.61 -19.52
C ASP A 109 2.80 15.21 -20.42
N GLU A 110 1.87 16.14 -20.58
CA GLU A 110 0.77 16.04 -21.55
C GLU A 110 1.31 15.60 -22.92
N LEU A 111 0.78 14.51 -23.46
CA LEU A 111 1.21 13.97 -24.75
C LEU A 111 0.96 15.03 -25.82
N ASP A 112 2.03 15.42 -26.52
CA ASP A 112 1.95 16.33 -27.66
C ASP A 112 1.06 15.73 -28.76
N PRO A 113 -0.10 16.34 -29.08
CA PRO A 113 -1.03 15.82 -30.08
C PRO A 113 -0.43 15.77 -31.50
N GLU A 114 0.67 16.47 -31.77
CA GLU A 114 1.36 16.43 -33.07
C GLU A 114 2.27 15.20 -33.23
N ARG A 115 2.48 14.42 -32.18
CA ARG A 115 3.34 13.23 -32.16
C ARG A 115 2.55 11.93 -32.19
N MET A 116 1.55 11.82 -33.06
CA MET A 116 0.92 10.53 -33.39
C MET A 116 1.86 9.72 -34.30
N GLU A 117 2.67 8.86 -33.70
CA GLU A 117 3.34 7.78 -34.41
C GLU A 117 2.31 6.73 -34.85
N THR A 118 2.33 6.41 -36.14
CA THR A 118 1.69 5.30 -36.87
C THR A 118 0.70 4.44 -36.09
N GLU A 119 -0.58 4.48 -36.51
CA GLU A 119 -1.64 3.58 -36.06
C GLU A 119 -1.19 2.11 -36.17
N VAL A 120 -0.76 1.53 -35.04
CA VAL A 120 -0.51 0.10 -34.92
C VAL A 120 -1.87 -0.56 -34.87
N ALA A 121 -2.17 -1.42 -35.86
CA ALA A 121 -3.40 -2.19 -35.89
C ALA A 121 -3.62 -2.88 -34.54
N PRO A 122 -4.85 -2.84 -33.98
CA PRO A 122 -5.13 -3.48 -32.70
C PRO A 122 -4.77 -4.96 -32.79
N ALA A 123 -3.99 -5.42 -31.80
CA ALA A 123 -3.71 -6.84 -31.67
C ALA A 123 -5.04 -7.62 -31.61
N PRO A 124 -5.12 -8.83 -32.21
CA PRO A 124 -6.32 -9.66 -32.09
C PRO A 124 -6.65 -9.86 -30.61
N PRO A 125 -7.95 -9.95 -30.25
CA PRO A 125 -8.34 -10.17 -28.86
C PRO A 125 -7.65 -11.45 -28.37
N ALA A 126 -6.80 -11.30 -27.35
CA ALA A 126 -6.26 -12.46 -26.66
C ALA A 126 -7.45 -13.25 -26.13
N HIS A 127 -7.49 -14.55 -26.35
CA HIS A 127 -8.38 -15.40 -25.59
C HIS A 127 -8.02 -15.19 -24.11
N GLU A 128 -8.93 -14.57 -23.35
CA GLU A 128 -8.79 -14.38 -21.90
C GLU A 128 -8.84 -15.76 -21.25
N GLU A 129 -7.68 -16.42 -21.19
CA GLU A 129 -7.47 -17.55 -20.31
C GLU A 129 -7.70 -17.05 -18.88
N GLU A 130 -8.60 -17.72 -18.16
CA GLU A 130 -8.93 -17.35 -16.78
C GLU A 130 -7.63 -17.21 -15.96
N THR A 131 -7.47 -16.10 -15.23
CA THR A 131 -6.24 -15.75 -14.50
C THR A 131 -5.74 -16.91 -13.63
N SER A 132 -6.66 -17.72 -13.08
CA SER A 132 -6.38 -18.92 -12.29
C SER A 132 -5.67 -20.04 -13.07
N VAL A 133 -5.99 -20.22 -14.36
CA VAL A 133 -5.38 -21.22 -15.25
C VAL A 133 -4.00 -20.76 -15.68
N TYR A 134 -3.86 -19.49 -16.06
CA TYR A 134 -2.59 -18.87 -16.43
C TYR A 134 -1.56 -18.98 -15.29
N LEU A 135 -1.95 -18.64 -14.07
CA LEU A 135 -1.09 -18.74 -12.88
C LEU A 135 -0.64 -20.18 -12.60
N LYS A 136 -1.52 -21.18 -12.74
CA LYS A 136 -1.13 -22.59 -12.54
C LYS A 136 -0.09 -23.04 -13.54
N ARG A 137 -0.19 -22.60 -14.80
CA ARG A 137 0.81 -22.89 -15.82
C ARG A 137 2.15 -22.24 -15.49
N LEU A 138 2.14 -20.97 -15.06
CA LEU A 138 3.36 -20.28 -14.62
C LEU A 138 3.97 -20.93 -13.38
N ALA A 139 3.17 -21.31 -12.39
CA ALA A 139 3.64 -21.99 -11.18
C ALA A 139 4.34 -23.33 -11.45
N ALA A 140 4.09 -23.97 -12.59
CA ALA A 140 4.79 -25.19 -13.00
C ALA A 140 6.22 -24.93 -13.51
N SER A 141 6.56 -23.69 -13.87
CA SER A 141 7.82 -23.33 -14.52
C SER A 141 8.60 -22.21 -13.84
N VAL A 142 7.94 -21.38 -13.02
CA VAL A 142 8.52 -20.22 -12.34
C VAL A 142 8.42 -20.43 -10.81
N PRO A 143 9.55 -20.69 -10.12
CA PRO A 143 9.56 -20.97 -8.67
C PRO A 143 8.92 -19.87 -7.81
N GLU A 144 9.09 -18.61 -8.18
CA GLU A 144 8.51 -17.46 -7.50
C GLU A 144 6.97 -17.48 -7.59
N VAL A 145 6.43 -17.82 -8.76
CA VAL A 145 4.98 -17.95 -8.96
C VAL A 145 4.45 -19.16 -8.21
N HIS A 146 5.22 -20.26 -8.16
CA HIS A 146 4.86 -21.40 -7.33
C HIS A 146 4.73 -21.02 -5.84
N LEU A 147 5.74 -20.31 -5.31
CA LEU A 147 5.74 -19.84 -3.92
C LEU A 147 4.57 -18.89 -3.64
N LEU A 148 4.26 -17.99 -4.58
CA LEU A 148 3.11 -17.09 -4.50
C LEU A 148 1.79 -17.87 -4.46
N CYS A 149 1.59 -18.83 -5.38
CA CYS A 149 0.39 -19.67 -5.42
C CYS A 149 0.24 -20.50 -4.13
N GLU A 150 1.34 -21.05 -3.61
CA GLU A 150 1.33 -21.79 -2.34
C GLU A 150 0.92 -20.87 -1.19
N GLY A 151 1.54 -19.70 -1.05
CA GLY A 151 1.21 -18.73 0.00
C GLY A 151 -0.25 -18.25 -0.09
N LEU A 152 -0.72 -17.95 -1.30
CA LEU A 152 -2.09 -17.56 -1.58
C LEU A 152 -3.10 -18.64 -1.16
N SER A 153 -2.79 -19.92 -1.42
CA SER A 153 -3.62 -21.05 -1.01
C SER A 153 -3.78 -21.19 0.50
N ARG A 154 -2.82 -20.70 1.29
CA ARG A 154 -2.86 -20.73 2.76
C ARG A 154 -3.74 -19.64 3.35
N VAL A 155 -3.89 -18.50 2.67
CA VAL A 155 -4.43 -17.28 3.29
C VAL A 155 -5.75 -16.78 2.67
N ALA A 156 -6.11 -17.29 1.49
CA ALA A 156 -7.21 -16.78 0.69
C ALA A 156 -7.99 -17.91 -0.02
N SER A 157 -9.29 -17.68 -0.21
CA SER A 157 -10.13 -18.56 -1.04
C SER A 157 -9.73 -18.47 -2.52
N PRO A 158 -10.01 -19.48 -3.37
CA PRO A 158 -9.64 -19.43 -4.80
C PRO A 158 -10.14 -18.15 -5.51
N ARG A 159 -11.34 -17.68 -5.15
CA ARG A 159 -11.90 -16.42 -5.66
C ARG A 159 -11.08 -15.21 -5.23
N ASP A 160 -10.70 -15.14 -3.96
CA ASP A 160 -9.91 -14.04 -3.42
C ASP A 160 -8.47 -14.03 -3.94
N GLN A 161 -7.92 -15.20 -4.26
CA GLN A 161 -6.61 -15.34 -4.91
C GLN A 161 -6.64 -14.73 -6.31
N ALA A 162 -7.63 -15.12 -7.13
CA ALA A 162 -7.80 -14.60 -8.48
C ALA A 162 -8.02 -13.08 -8.45
N LEU A 163 -8.90 -12.59 -7.58
CA LEU A 163 -9.14 -11.16 -7.40
C LEU A 163 -7.88 -10.40 -6.99
N PHE A 164 -7.09 -10.92 -6.05
CA PHE A 164 -5.85 -10.28 -5.61
C PHE A 164 -4.83 -10.15 -6.74
N VAL A 165 -4.65 -11.23 -7.52
CA VAL A 165 -3.72 -11.20 -8.66
C VAL A 165 -4.22 -10.25 -9.74
N GLU A 166 -5.51 -10.26 -10.05
CA GLU A 166 -6.10 -9.37 -11.05
C GLU A 166 -5.89 -7.89 -10.68
N VAL A 167 -6.14 -7.53 -9.40
CA VAL A 167 -5.86 -6.16 -8.92
C VAL A 167 -4.38 -5.80 -9.11
N GLY A 168 -3.48 -6.74 -8.86
CA GLY A 168 -2.05 -6.57 -9.08
C GLY A 168 -1.68 -6.32 -10.54
N ILE A 169 -2.24 -7.13 -11.46
CA ILE A 169 -2.03 -7.00 -12.90
C ILE A 169 -2.49 -5.60 -13.37
N GLN A 170 -3.72 -5.20 -13.04
CA GLN A 170 -4.25 -3.87 -13.40
C GLN A 170 -3.37 -2.73 -12.85
N SER A 171 -2.87 -2.86 -11.62
CA SER A 171 -1.99 -1.86 -11.01
C SER A 171 -0.66 -1.72 -11.77
N VAL A 172 -0.04 -2.84 -12.15
CA VAL A 172 1.23 -2.82 -12.92
C VAL A 172 1.02 -2.32 -14.35
N MET A 173 -0.16 -2.54 -14.93
CA MET A 173 -0.54 -1.99 -16.24
C MET A 173 -0.85 -0.49 -16.20
N GLY A 174 -0.76 0.16 -15.04
CA GLY A 174 -0.97 1.61 -14.91
C GLY A 174 -2.45 2.02 -14.88
N ASP A 175 -3.37 1.08 -14.58
CA ASP A 175 -4.77 1.42 -14.36
C ASP A 175 -4.87 2.41 -13.18
N PRO A 176 -5.43 3.62 -13.37
CA PRO A 176 -5.59 4.60 -12.29
C PRO A 176 -6.66 4.20 -11.27
N SER A 177 -7.43 3.15 -11.52
CA SER A 177 -8.46 2.62 -10.62
C SER A 177 -8.64 1.10 -10.73
N PRO A 178 -7.62 0.29 -10.37
CA PRO A 178 -7.62 -1.17 -10.52
C PRO A 178 -8.87 -1.83 -9.93
N ALA A 179 -9.29 -1.40 -8.74
CA ALA A 179 -10.45 -1.98 -8.08
C ALA A 179 -11.80 -1.64 -8.74
N VAL A 180 -11.88 -0.59 -9.56
CA VAL A 180 -13.07 -0.30 -10.37
C VAL A 180 -13.14 -1.28 -11.53
N THR A 181 -12.03 -1.45 -12.25
CA THR A 181 -11.90 -2.41 -13.36
C THR A 181 -12.14 -3.85 -12.89
N VAL A 182 -11.45 -4.27 -11.84
CA VAL A 182 -11.65 -5.61 -11.24
C VAL A 182 -13.04 -5.75 -10.63
N GLY A 183 -13.59 -4.70 -10.03
CA GLY A 183 -14.98 -4.70 -9.54
C GLY A 183 -15.98 -5.03 -10.65
N ALA A 184 -15.81 -4.45 -11.83
CA ALA A 184 -16.63 -4.76 -13.00
C ALA A 184 -16.50 -6.22 -13.44
N ILE A 185 -15.27 -6.76 -13.47
CA ILE A 185 -15.00 -8.15 -13.86
C ILE A 185 -15.66 -9.15 -12.89
N TYR A 186 -15.57 -8.90 -11.58
CA TYR A 186 -16.04 -9.83 -10.55
C TYR A 186 -17.46 -9.55 -10.03
N GLY A 187 -18.15 -8.54 -10.59
CA GLY A 187 -19.46 -8.08 -10.11
C GLY A 187 -19.44 -7.59 -8.66
N MET A 188 -18.32 -6.99 -8.24
CA MET A 188 -18.08 -6.54 -6.88
C MET A 188 -18.01 -5.02 -6.83
N ASN A 189 -18.48 -4.44 -5.73
CA ASN A 189 -18.23 -3.02 -5.53
C ASN A 189 -16.71 -2.78 -5.32
N PRO A 190 -16.16 -1.65 -5.81
CA PRO A 190 -14.72 -1.39 -5.75
C PRO A 190 -14.14 -1.36 -4.32
N ALA A 191 -14.92 -0.95 -3.32
CA ALA A 191 -14.49 -0.92 -1.93
C ALA A 191 -14.26 -2.34 -1.38
N SER A 192 -15.13 -3.29 -1.71
CA SER A 192 -14.98 -4.71 -1.37
C SER A 192 -13.79 -5.34 -2.08
N VAL A 193 -13.54 -4.97 -3.34
CA VAL A 193 -12.33 -5.43 -4.07
C VAL A 193 -11.06 -4.94 -3.37
N ARG A 194 -10.99 -3.65 -3.02
CA ARG A 194 -9.85 -3.07 -2.26
C ARG A 194 -9.68 -3.73 -0.90
N GLN A 195 -10.77 -3.88 -0.14
CA GLN A 195 -10.74 -4.51 1.18
C GLN A 195 -10.23 -5.95 1.10
N GLN A 196 -10.72 -6.72 0.14
CA GLN A 196 -10.32 -8.11 -0.03
C GLN A 196 -8.87 -8.23 -0.48
N SER A 197 -8.44 -7.41 -1.46
CA SER A 197 -7.05 -7.36 -1.92
C SER A 197 -6.09 -6.97 -0.78
N ARG A 198 -6.41 -5.91 -0.02
CA ARG A 198 -5.65 -5.49 1.17
C ARG A 198 -5.56 -6.61 2.21
N ARG A 199 -6.68 -7.29 2.51
CA ARG A 199 -6.71 -8.38 3.49
C ARG A 199 -5.84 -9.55 3.05
N THR A 200 -5.87 -9.92 1.78
CA THR A 200 -4.99 -10.96 1.22
C THR A 200 -3.52 -10.55 1.32
N ARG A 201 -3.17 -9.31 0.95
CA ARG A 201 -1.80 -8.77 1.07
C ARG A 201 -1.26 -8.87 2.50
N LEU A 202 -2.03 -8.39 3.48
CA LEU A 202 -1.62 -8.41 4.89
C LEU A 202 -1.37 -9.83 5.41
N ARG A 203 -2.22 -10.79 5.02
CA ARG A 203 -2.03 -12.19 5.42
C ARG A 203 -0.81 -12.82 4.76
N LEU A 204 -0.50 -12.49 3.50
CA LEU A 204 0.73 -12.93 2.84
C LEU A 204 1.99 -12.36 3.52
N ARG A 205 1.97 -11.08 3.91
CA ARG A 205 3.07 -10.48 4.68
C ARG A 205 3.24 -11.16 6.02
N GLN A 206 2.15 -11.36 6.76
CA GLN A 206 2.19 -12.08 8.03
C GLN A 206 2.78 -13.48 7.86
N LEU A 207 2.37 -14.21 6.80
CA LEU A 207 2.93 -15.52 6.47
C LEU A 207 4.45 -15.44 6.20
N ALA A 208 4.90 -14.44 5.45
CA ALA A 208 6.32 -14.21 5.16
C ALA A 208 7.15 -13.88 6.42
N ASP A 209 6.55 -13.16 7.37
CA ASP A 209 7.19 -12.80 8.65
C ASP A 209 7.28 -14.01 9.60
N THR A 210 6.25 -14.87 9.62
CA THR A 210 6.16 -15.99 10.57
C THR A 210 6.82 -17.27 10.07
N GLU A 211 6.84 -17.51 8.76
CA GLU A 211 7.30 -18.78 8.19
C GLU A 211 8.52 -18.58 7.27
N PRO A 212 9.70 -19.11 7.62
CA PRO A 212 10.93 -18.90 6.85
C PRO A 212 10.84 -19.27 5.36
N ARG A 213 10.01 -20.28 5.03
CA ARG A 213 9.76 -20.70 3.64
C ARG A 213 9.16 -19.58 2.78
N PHE A 214 8.32 -18.73 3.36
CA PHE A 214 7.57 -17.70 2.64
C PHE A 214 8.23 -16.32 2.71
N ARG A 215 9.41 -16.19 3.33
CA ARG A 215 10.09 -14.90 3.51
C ARG A 215 10.31 -14.15 2.19
N ALA A 216 10.61 -14.87 1.10
CA ALA A 216 10.80 -14.29 -0.22
C ALA A 216 9.54 -13.62 -0.80
N LEU A 217 8.34 -13.92 -0.27
CA LEU A 217 7.12 -13.22 -0.68
C LEU A 217 7.16 -11.73 -0.32
N ALA A 218 7.83 -11.33 0.77
CA ALA A 218 7.87 -9.94 1.21
C ALA A 218 8.55 -8.99 0.19
N GLU A 219 9.40 -9.53 -0.69
CA GLU A 219 10.12 -8.77 -1.72
C GLU A 219 9.36 -8.70 -3.06
N MET A 220 8.25 -9.44 -3.19
CA MET A 220 7.46 -9.43 -4.43
C MET A 220 6.60 -8.17 -4.49
N ALA A 221 6.58 -7.48 -5.65
CA ALA A 221 5.83 -6.24 -5.85
C ALA A 221 4.32 -6.31 -5.48
N LEU A 222 3.72 -7.50 -5.54
CA LEU A 222 2.32 -7.72 -5.16
C LEU A 222 2.10 -7.70 -3.63
N VAL A 223 3.14 -7.99 -2.87
CA VAL A 223 3.12 -8.24 -1.42
C VAL A 223 3.89 -7.18 -0.63
N SER A 224 4.93 -6.60 -1.24
CA SER A 224 5.81 -5.56 -0.70
C SER A 224 5.05 -4.29 -0.31
#